data_AF-C1E8Q4-F1
#
_entry.id   AF-C1E8Q4-F1
#
_cell.length_a   1.000
_cell.length_b   1.000
_cell.length_c   1.000
_cell.angle_alpha   90.00
_cell.angle_beta   90.00
_cell.angle_gamma   90.00
#
_symmetry.space_group_name_H-M   'P 1'
#
loop_
_entity.id
_entity.type
_entity.pdbx_description
1 polymer ?
#
loop_
_entity_poly.entity_id
_entity_poly.type
_entity_poly.pdbx_seq_one_letter_code
_entity_poly.pdbx_strand_id
1 'polypeptide(L)'
;MERTRTEVAKGAAIDDAEWSKVVDSVDVDLALLLVSVVAVVPLCKKLNVSPVLGFLGVGLLLNQEGVFSENREVDQFCELGIQFLLFEMGLELSVQRLKALGKYAFGLGLCQVVFGNLLFAAALLPPGEAFGTKVLEMVQSGRGVDDLLQIRSPLEAIVVGFGLTLSSSALGLQLLSDRGMMTTRLGTASLGVLLFQDLAVVPFIIALPVLQKMQSAGAGDGLDVGLMAAYTATSFLDLGVLSIGGWFVAKKLYEVITELECDDDVFVALSLLVLFGFSNASAAAGFSDSLGAFIAGLVLAGTPYAHDIIGKLRAFKGLFLSLFFVTIGTTIDVPLARDLFPIVTLMTAGLMAGKLATITALGPLTGLTWREALVAGAFLSQGGEFAFVIFGQATSGSGGALFPQNLDELLVVVVIVSMALTPLAVDAAMAIAGPTLDLSPCDASEDPNGSCDVAWEMAESYGQELPVVEGEESVLKSEATPAEFND
;
A
#
# COMPACT_ATOMS: atom_id res chain seq x y z
N MET A 1 33.63 -21.39 -49.76
CA MET A 1 33.77 -20.33 -48.73
C MET A 1 33.16 -18.99 -49.17
N GLU A 2 32.06 -18.99 -49.95
CA GLU A 2 31.41 -17.74 -50.42
C GLU A 2 29.88 -17.77 -50.34
N ARG A 3 29.28 -18.81 -49.73
CA ARG A 3 27.82 -18.91 -49.54
C ARG A 3 27.34 -18.66 -48.10
N THR A 4 28.25 -18.36 -47.18
CA THR A 4 27.93 -18.16 -45.75
C THR A 4 28.23 -16.75 -45.25
N ARG A 5 28.54 -15.78 -46.13
CA ARG A 5 28.78 -14.37 -45.74
C ARG A 5 27.71 -13.37 -46.19
N THR A 6 26.75 -13.79 -47.02
CA THR A 6 25.67 -12.91 -47.51
C THR A 6 24.37 -13.00 -46.72
N GLU A 7 24.21 -14.01 -45.85
CA GLU A 7 23.02 -14.09 -44.96
C GLU A 7 23.23 -13.39 -43.61
N VAL A 8 24.46 -13.01 -43.26
CA VAL A 8 24.75 -12.22 -42.06
C VAL A 8 24.64 -10.70 -42.32
N ALA A 9 24.46 -10.29 -43.59
CA ALA A 9 24.40 -8.88 -44.00
C ALA A 9 22.98 -8.37 -44.31
N LYS A 10 21.96 -9.22 -44.18
CA LYS A 10 20.57 -8.77 -44.12
C LYS A 10 20.14 -8.93 -42.68
N GLY A 11 20.14 -7.82 -41.94
CA GLY A 11 19.55 -7.78 -40.62
C GLY A 11 18.18 -8.44 -40.70
N ALA A 12 18.01 -9.52 -39.92
CA ALA A 12 16.70 -9.99 -39.55
C ALA A 12 16.06 -8.87 -38.73
N ALA A 13 15.53 -7.87 -39.43
CA ALA A 13 14.45 -7.07 -38.92
C ALA A 13 13.31 -8.06 -38.71
N ILE A 14 13.21 -8.53 -37.47
CA ILE A 14 12.06 -9.28 -37.01
C ILE A 14 10.85 -8.40 -37.31
N ASP A 15 9.92 -8.93 -38.08
CA ASP A 15 8.72 -8.23 -38.54
C ASP A 15 7.95 -7.72 -37.31
N ASP A 16 7.49 -6.46 -37.31
CA ASP A 16 6.80 -5.86 -36.16
C ASP A 16 5.56 -6.69 -35.75
N ALA A 17 4.98 -7.44 -36.70
CA ALA A 17 3.86 -8.36 -36.49
C ALA A 17 4.23 -9.70 -35.80
N GLU A 18 5.53 -10.05 -35.79
CA GLU A 18 6.04 -11.23 -35.09
C GLU A 18 6.45 -10.86 -33.65
N TRP A 19 6.98 -9.64 -33.44
CA TRP A 19 7.16 -9.06 -32.11
C TRP A 19 5.85 -8.90 -31.34
N SER A 20 4.79 -8.39 -31.98
CA SER A 20 3.49 -8.21 -31.32
C SER A 20 2.92 -9.55 -30.83
N LYS A 21 3.01 -10.61 -31.63
CA LYS A 21 2.53 -11.96 -31.26
C LYS A 21 3.32 -12.63 -30.15
N VAL A 22 4.61 -12.30 -30.00
CA VAL A 22 5.45 -12.81 -28.91
C VAL A 22 5.13 -12.08 -27.62
N VAL A 23 4.90 -10.78 -27.69
CA VAL A 23 4.43 -9.95 -26.56
C VAL A 23 3.02 -10.34 -26.10
N ASP A 24 2.13 -10.75 -27.02
CA ASP A 24 0.78 -11.26 -26.71
C ASP A 24 0.74 -12.64 -26.02
N SER A 25 1.85 -13.10 -25.44
CA SER A 25 1.89 -14.36 -24.71
C SER A 25 2.15 -14.14 -23.22
N VAL A 26 1.30 -14.75 -22.38
CA VAL A 26 1.39 -14.78 -20.91
C VAL A 26 2.82 -15.09 -20.42
N ASP A 27 3.54 -15.93 -21.15
CA ASP A 27 4.93 -16.30 -20.83
C ASP A 27 5.90 -15.11 -20.92
N VAL A 28 5.69 -14.21 -21.88
CA VAL A 28 6.52 -13.02 -22.09
C VAL A 28 6.21 -11.95 -21.05
N ASP A 29 4.94 -11.75 -20.71
CA ASP A 29 4.55 -10.82 -19.63
C ASP A 29 5.15 -11.25 -18.29
N LEU A 30 5.05 -12.54 -17.97
CA LEU A 30 5.65 -13.11 -16.77
C LEU A 30 7.18 -13.00 -16.81
N ALA A 31 7.81 -13.25 -17.97
CA ALA A 31 9.26 -13.10 -18.12
C ALA A 31 9.70 -11.65 -17.95
N LEU A 32 8.99 -10.68 -18.54
CA LEU A 32 9.26 -9.25 -18.40
C LEU A 32 9.13 -8.80 -16.94
N LEU A 33 8.12 -9.29 -16.24
CA LEU A 33 7.93 -9.05 -14.82
C LEU A 33 9.10 -9.60 -13.99
N LEU A 34 9.51 -10.86 -14.21
CA LEU A 34 10.64 -11.44 -13.50
C LEU A 34 11.95 -10.71 -13.80
N VAL A 35 12.17 -10.33 -15.07
CA VAL A 35 13.32 -9.51 -15.48
C VAL A 35 13.30 -8.16 -14.77
N SER A 36 12.12 -7.55 -14.61
CA SER A 36 12.00 -6.29 -13.87
C SER A 36 12.47 -6.45 -12.42
N VAL A 37 12.11 -7.53 -11.72
CA VAL A 37 12.57 -7.82 -10.35
C VAL A 37 14.09 -7.96 -10.29
N VAL A 38 14.64 -8.79 -11.17
CA VAL A 38 16.08 -9.09 -11.20
C VAL A 38 16.90 -7.84 -11.56
N ALA A 39 16.38 -6.94 -12.38
CA ALA A 39 17.09 -5.73 -12.81
C ALA A 39 16.87 -4.53 -11.87
N VAL A 40 15.63 -4.26 -11.47
CA VAL A 40 15.23 -3.07 -10.71
C VAL A 40 15.78 -3.11 -9.30
N VAL A 41 15.64 -4.23 -8.58
CA VAL A 41 16.03 -4.27 -7.16
C VAL A 41 17.53 -3.97 -6.97
N PRO A 42 18.48 -4.60 -7.69
CA PRO A 42 19.90 -4.27 -7.56
C PRO A 42 20.22 -2.84 -8.01
N LEU A 43 19.54 -2.35 -9.05
CA LEU A 43 19.74 -0.99 -9.55
C LEU A 43 19.29 0.06 -8.53
N CYS A 44 18.10 -0.11 -7.96
CA CYS A 44 17.54 0.74 -6.92
C CYS A 44 18.42 0.75 -5.67
N LYS A 45 18.92 -0.42 -5.23
CA LYS A 45 19.91 -0.50 -4.13
C LYS A 45 21.19 0.25 -4.43
N LYS A 46 21.70 0.17 -5.67
CA LYS A 46 22.90 0.93 -6.08
C LYS A 46 22.66 2.45 -6.09
N LEU A 47 21.44 2.87 -6.37
CA LEU A 47 21.05 4.29 -6.44
C LEU A 47 20.51 4.84 -5.12
N ASN A 48 20.38 4.03 -4.06
CA ASN A 48 19.71 4.36 -2.80
C ASN A 48 18.28 4.92 -3.03
N VAL A 49 17.53 4.27 -3.92
CA VAL A 49 16.12 4.58 -4.22
C VAL A 49 15.27 3.38 -3.83
N SER A 50 14.06 3.61 -3.36
CA SER A 50 13.11 2.53 -3.07
C SER A 50 12.81 1.70 -4.32
N PRO A 51 12.85 0.36 -4.25
CA PRO A 51 12.46 -0.53 -5.35
C PRO A 51 11.04 -0.28 -5.87
N VAL A 52 10.13 0.20 -5.01
CA VAL A 52 8.74 0.55 -5.35
C VAL A 52 8.70 1.54 -6.53
N LEU A 53 9.50 2.61 -6.46
CA LEU A 53 9.58 3.62 -7.51
C LEU A 53 10.17 3.05 -8.81
N GLY A 54 11.09 2.09 -8.69
CA GLY A 54 11.68 1.40 -9.83
C GLY A 54 10.67 0.52 -10.56
N PHE A 55 9.87 -0.26 -9.83
CA PHE A 55 8.80 -1.09 -10.42
C PHE A 55 7.76 -0.23 -11.13
N LEU A 56 7.34 0.86 -10.49
CA LEU A 56 6.42 1.81 -11.09
C LEU A 56 7.00 2.45 -12.37
N GLY A 57 8.29 2.80 -12.36
CA GLY A 57 9.00 3.31 -13.52
C GLY A 57 9.05 2.30 -14.67
N VAL A 58 9.25 1.01 -14.37
CA VAL A 58 9.17 -0.05 -15.38
C VAL A 58 7.78 -0.14 -15.98
N GLY A 59 6.72 -0.14 -15.16
CA GLY A 59 5.35 -0.14 -15.64
C GLY A 59 5.03 1.04 -16.56
N LEU A 60 5.47 2.24 -16.18
CA LEU A 60 5.31 3.45 -16.98
C LEU A 60 6.04 3.36 -18.34
N LEU A 61 7.24 2.80 -18.36
CA LEU A 61 7.99 2.58 -19.61
C LEU A 61 7.26 1.58 -20.50
N LEU A 62 6.77 0.47 -19.93
CA LEU A 62 6.00 -0.53 -20.67
C LEU A 62 4.69 0.03 -21.23
N ASN A 63 4.02 0.94 -20.49
CA ASN A 63 2.87 1.69 -20.98
C ASN A 63 3.23 2.58 -22.18
N GLN A 64 4.31 3.38 -22.09
CA GLN A 64 4.70 4.31 -23.14
C GLN A 64 5.10 3.63 -24.46
N GLU A 65 5.77 2.48 -24.37
CA GLU A 65 6.16 1.69 -25.53
C GLU A 65 4.97 0.92 -26.16
N GLY A 66 3.77 1.02 -25.58
CA GLY A 66 2.56 0.40 -26.11
C GLY A 66 2.57 -1.13 -26.04
N VAL A 67 3.48 -1.72 -25.24
CA VAL A 67 3.63 -3.17 -25.07
C VAL A 67 2.33 -3.81 -24.56
N PHE A 68 1.48 -3.02 -23.90
CA PHE A 68 0.24 -3.46 -23.25
C PHE A 68 -1.05 -2.81 -23.78
N SER A 69 -1.00 -2.08 -24.90
CA SER A 69 -2.03 -1.07 -25.22
C SER A 69 -3.42 -1.57 -25.59
N GLU A 70 -3.73 -2.86 -25.56
CA GLU A 70 -5.08 -3.37 -25.90
C GLU A 70 -5.40 -4.78 -25.36
N ASN A 71 -4.64 -5.29 -24.39
CA ASN A 71 -4.74 -6.68 -23.94
C ASN A 71 -5.57 -6.81 -22.66
N ARG A 72 -6.72 -7.47 -22.77
CA ARG A 72 -7.57 -7.91 -21.63
C ARG A 72 -6.82 -8.72 -20.58
N GLU A 73 -5.65 -9.27 -20.95
CA GLU A 73 -4.75 -10.01 -20.08
C GLU A 73 -4.05 -9.08 -19.06
N VAL A 74 -3.76 -7.83 -19.43
CA VAL A 74 -3.13 -6.83 -18.55
C VAL A 74 -4.04 -6.50 -17.39
N ASP A 75 -5.33 -6.29 -17.65
CA ASP A 75 -6.33 -6.05 -16.60
C ASP A 75 -6.39 -7.22 -15.60
N GLN A 76 -6.23 -8.46 -16.07
CA GLN A 76 -6.19 -9.65 -15.21
C GLN A 76 -4.92 -9.68 -14.35
N PHE A 77 -3.76 -9.26 -14.89
CA PHE A 77 -2.55 -9.09 -14.10
C PHE A 77 -2.67 -7.95 -13.09
N CYS A 78 -3.39 -6.87 -13.41
CA CYS A 78 -3.68 -5.79 -12.46
C CYS A 78 -4.46 -6.34 -11.27
N GLU A 79 -5.53 -7.05 -11.56
CA GLU A 79 -6.40 -7.64 -10.56
C GLU A 79 -5.66 -8.67 -9.70
N LEU A 80 -4.84 -9.52 -10.32
CA LEU A 80 -4.00 -10.49 -9.63
C LEU A 80 -2.99 -9.81 -8.69
N GLY A 81 -2.32 -8.74 -9.15
CA GLY A 81 -1.39 -7.96 -8.34
C GLY A 81 -2.07 -7.31 -7.12
N ILE A 82 -3.28 -6.75 -7.32
CA ILE A 82 -4.09 -6.18 -6.24
C ILE A 82 -4.51 -7.26 -5.24
N GLN A 83 -4.96 -8.42 -5.71
CA GLN A 83 -5.34 -9.55 -4.85
C GLN A 83 -4.16 -10.00 -3.99
N PHE A 84 -2.98 -10.19 -4.58
CA PHE A 84 -1.80 -10.59 -3.83
C PHE A 84 -1.36 -9.54 -2.81
N LEU A 85 -1.39 -8.26 -3.17
CA LEU A 85 -1.11 -7.17 -2.24
C LEU A 85 -2.09 -7.21 -1.06
N LEU A 86 -3.39 -7.30 -1.32
CA LEU A 86 -4.42 -7.33 -0.28
C LEU A 86 -4.32 -8.57 0.61
N PHE A 87 -3.97 -9.71 0.03
CA PHE A 87 -3.70 -10.94 0.76
C PHE A 87 -2.52 -10.80 1.71
N GLU A 88 -1.39 -10.29 1.21
CA GLU A 88 -0.20 -10.00 2.02
C GLU A 88 -0.54 -9.05 3.17
N MET A 89 -1.27 -7.98 2.88
CA MET A 89 -1.69 -7.01 3.89
C MET A 89 -2.59 -7.64 4.95
N GLY A 90 -3.50 -8.53 4.56
CA GLY A 90 -4.30 -9.32 5.50
C GLY A 90 -3.44 -10.21 6.41
N LEU A 91 -2.34 -10.77 5.89
CA LEU A 91 -1.41 -11.61 6.64
C LEU A 91 -0.56 -10.83 7.66
N GLU A 92 -0.17 -9.60 7.34
CA GLU A 92 0.77 -8.81 8.16
C GLU A 92 0.13 -8.05 9.33
N LEU A 93 -1.19 -8.06 9.44
CA LEU A 93 -1.92 -7.43 10.54
C LEU A 93 -1.59 -8.09 11.89
N SER A 94 -0.69 -7.46 12.64
CA SER A 94 -0.20 -7.96 13.93
C SER A 94 -0.81 -7.18 15.11
N VAL A 95 -1.73 -7.83 15.83
CA VAL A 95 -2.36 -7.26 17.03
C VAL A 95 -1.33 -6.96 18.13
N GLN A 96 -0.24 -7.73 18.18
CA GLN A 96 0.85 -7.53 19.15
C GLN A 96 1.60 -6.22 18.90
N ARG A 97 2.02 -5.94 17.66
CA ARG A 97 2.69 -4.68 17.31
C ARG A 97 1.77 -3.48 17.51
N LEU A 98 0.49 -3.61 17.17
CA LEU A 98 -0.52 -2.56 17.43
C LEU A 98 -0.60 -2.20 18.91
N LYS A 99 -0.58 -3.19 19.81
CA LYS A 99 -0.62 -2.96 21.26
C LYS A 99 0.64 -2.24 21.74
N ALA A 100 1.81 -2.69 21.31
CA ALA A 100 3.08 -2.08 21.68
C ALA A 100 3.17 -0.61 21.22
N LEU A 101 2.69 -0.33 20.00
CA LEU A 101 2.69 1.01 19.40
C LEU A 101 1.43 1.82 19.71
N GLY A 102 0.58 1.37 20.64
CA GLY A 102 -0.77 1.91 20.83
C GLY A 102 -0.81 3.42 21.08
N LYS A 103 0.19 3.97 21.78
CA LYS A 103 0.34 5.42 22.00
C LYS A 103 0.44 6.20 20.68
N TYR A 104 1.25 5.73 19.74
CA TYR A 104 1.44 6.37 18.44
C TYR A 104 0.33 6.01 17.46
N ALA A 105 -0.09 4.74 17.42
CA ALA A 105 -1.14 4.26 16.53
C ALA A 105 -2.49 4.93 16.82
N PHE A 106 -2.97 4.90 18.07
CA PHE A 106 -4.26 5.50 18.43
C PHE A 106 -4.16 6.99 18.79
N GLY A 107 -2.99 7.48 19.20
CA GLY A 107 -2.78 8.89 19.48
C GLY A 107 -2.57 9.71 18.20
N LEU A 108 -1.48 9.41 17.48
CA LEU A 108 -1.13 10.15 16.26
C LEU A 108 -1.82 9.58 15.02
N GLY A 109 -1.85 8.25 14.85
CA GLY A 109 -2.39 7.58 13.67
C GLY A 109 -3.89 7.82 13.48
N LEU A 110 -4.71 7.52 14.49
CA LEU A 110 -6.15 7.79 14.45
C LEU A 110 -6.45 9.26 14.19
N CYS A 111 -5.82 10.17 14.93
CA CYS A 111 -6.03 11.60 14.73
C CYS A 111 -5.60 12.02 13.32
N GLN A 112 -4.46 11.56 12.81
CA GLN A 112 -4.01 11.86 11.46
C GLN A 112 -4.98 11.35 10.39
N VAL A 113 -5.48 10.12 10.51
CA VAL A 113 -6.44 9.56 9.54
C VAL A 113 -7.73 10.37 9.55
N VAL A 114 -8.29 10.66 10.73
CA VAL A 114 -9.54 11.41 10.87
C VAL A 114 -9.39 12.85 10.41
N PHE A 115 -8.39 13.58 10.89
CA PHE A 115 -8.17 14.98 10.52
C PHE A 115 -7.71 15.13 9.07
N GLY A 116 -6.87 14.22 8.56
CA GLY A 116 -6.45 14.23 7.17
C GLY A 116 -7.61 13.95 6.22
N ASN A 117 -8.45 12.95 6.53
CA ASN A 117 -9.66 12.71 5.76
C ASN A 117 -10.61 13.93 5.81
N LEU A 118 -10.83 14.50 7.00
CA LEU A 118 -11.67 15.70 7.13
C LEU A 118 -11.09 16.88 6.34
N LEU A 119 -9.77 17.09 6.37
CA LEU A 119 -9.10 18.17 5.65
C LEU A 119 -9.30 18.03 4.14
N PHE A 120 -9.03 16.85 3.59
CA PHE A 120 -9.18 16.59 2.16
C PHE A 120 -10.64 16.55 1.72
N ALA A 121 -11.53 15.93 2.48
CA ALA A 121 -12.95 15.94 2.20
C ALA A 121 -13.54 17.35 2.29
N ALA A 122 -13.14 18.17 3.27
CA ALA A 122 -13.60 19.56 3.39
C ALA A 122 -13.10 20.44 2.24
N ALA A 123 -11.89 20.21 1.72
CA ALA A 123 -11.41 20.89 0.52
C ALA A 123 -12.28 20.58 -0.71
N LEU A 124 -12.97 19.45 -0.70
CA LEU A 124 -13.79 18.91 -1.77
C LEU A 124 -15.30 19.11 -1.56
N LEU A 125 -15.71 19.72 -0.44
CA LEU A 125 -17.10 20.00 -0.09
C LEU A 125 -17.38 21.52 -0.05
N PRO A 126 -18.62 21.95 -0.34
CA PRO A 126 -19.76 21.17 -0.83
C PRO A 126 -19.66 20.79 -2.33
N PRO A 127 -20.33 19.71 -2.77
CA PRO A 127 -20.36 19.29 -4.18
C PRO A 127 -20.67 20.46 -5.13
N GLY A 128 -19.83 20.65 -6.16
CA GLY A 128 -19.99 21.70 -7.17
C GLY A 128 -19.54 23.13 -6.79
N GLU A 129 -19.33 23.43 -5.50
CA GLU A 129 -18.94 24.77 -5.04
C GLU A 129 -17.73 24.80 -4.10
N ALA A 130 -17.07 23.65 -3.94
CA ALA A 130 -15.98 23.45 -3.01
C ALA A 130 -14.80 24.42 -3.25
N PHE A 131 -14.10 24.76 -2.16
CA PHE A 131 -12.92 25.61 -2.24
C PHE A 131 -11.83 24.98 -3.12
N GLY A 132 -11.58 23.68 -2.96
CA GLY A 132 -10.59 22.95 -3.74
C GLY A 132 -10.92 22.94 -5.22
N THR A 133 -12.17 22.64 -5.60
CA THR A 133 -12.57 22.63 -7.01
C THR A 133 -12.44 24.02 -7.63
N LYS A 134 -12.85 25.09 -6.93
CA LYS A 134 -12.66 26.48 -7.39
C LYS A 134 -11.19 26.86 -7.57
N VAL A 135 -10.31 26.43 -6.66
CA VAL A 135 -8.86 26.70 -6.79
C VAL A 135 -8.29 25.95 -8.00
N LEU A 136 -8.69 24.69 -8.22
CA LEU A 136 -8.24 23.91 -9.37
C LEU A 136 -8.76 24.47 -10.70
N GLU A 137 -10.03 24.88 -10.75
CA GLU A 137 -10.64 25.55 -11.91
C GLU A 137 -9.96 26.90 -12.21
N MET A 138 -9.56 27.65 -11.17
CA MET A 138 -8.83 28.92 -11.34
C MET A 138 -7.46 28.72 -11.98
N VAL A 139 -6.79 27.60 -11.69
CA VAL A 139 -5.48 27.27 -12.27
C VAL A 139 -5.62 26.87 -13.74
N GLN A 140 -6.67 26.13 -14.10
CA GLN A 140 -6.86 25.65 -15.47
C GLN A 140 -8.35 25.50 -15.84
N SER A 141 -8.95 26.55 -16.40
CA SER A 141 -10.35 26.53 -16.89
C SER A 141 -10.44 26.10 -18.37
N GLY A 142 -11.44 25.28 -18.73
CA GLY A 142 -11.93 25.17 -20.13
C GLY A 142 -11.47 23.97 -20.97
N ARG A 143 -11.13 22.81 -20.39
CA ARG A 143 -10.78 21.56 -21.12
C ARG A 143 -11.52 20.30 -20.66
N GLY A 144 -12.76 20.40 -20.17
CA GLY A 144 -13.48 19.25 -19.58
C GLY A 144 -13.05 18.90 -18.15
N VAL A 145 -12.09 19.65 -17.61
CA VAL A 145 -11.67 19.66 -16.20
C VAL A 145 -12.87 19.87 -15.26
N ASP A 146 -13.83 20.68 -15.70
CA ASP A 146 -15.02 21.03 -14.94
C ASP A 146 -15.88 19.80 -14.62
N ASP A 147 -15.97 18.80 -15.52
CA ASP A 147 -16.73 17.56 -15.29
C ASP A 147 -15.91 16.51 -14.52
N LEU A 148 -14.57 16.53 -14.66
CA LEU A 148 -13.65 15.62 -13.97
C LEU A 148 -13.52 15.95 -12.47
N LEU A 149 -13.53 17.24 -12.12
CA LEU A 149 -13.32 17.72 -10.75
C LEU A 149 -14.62 17.98 -9.98
N GLN A 150 -15.78 17.87 -10.63
CA GLN A 150 -17.07 18.03 -9.97
C GLN A 150 -17.45 16.78 -9.19
N ILE A 151 -17.05 16.77 -7.92
CA ILE A 151 -17.53 15.79 -6.95
C ILE A 151 -19.04 15.91 -6.83
N ARG A 152 -19.72 14.78 -6.99
CA ARG A 152 -21.18 14.69 -7.11
C ARG A 152 -21.84 14.33 -5.79
N SER A 153 -21.13 13.65 -4.89
CA SER A 153 -21.67 13.22 -3.60
C SER A 153 -20.72 13.48 -2.43
N PRO A 154 -21.24 13.63 -1.19
CA PRO A 154 -20.39 13.69 -0.01
C PRO A 154 -19.57 12.41 0.22
N LEU A 155 -20.10 11.26 -0.22
CA LEU A 155 -19.42 9.98 -0.12
C LEU A 155 -18.14 9.98 -0.95
N GLU A 156 -18.21 10.52 -2.18
CA GLU A 156 -17.06 10.66 -3.07
C GLU A 156 -15.96 11.50 -2.42
N ALA A 157 -16.28 12.65 -1.83
CA ALA A 157 -15.29 13.48 -1.10
C ALA A 157 -14.63 12.73 0.07
N ILE A 158 -15.40 11.93 0.81
CA ILE A 158 -14.89 11.11 1.92
C ILE A 158 -13.99 9.98 1.40
N VAL A 159 -14.35 9.34 0.28
CA VAL A 159 -13.54 8.27 -0.33
C VAL A 159 -12.23 8.82 -0.89
N VAL A 160 -12.27 9.97 -1.58
CA VAL A 160 -11.07 10.66 -2.05
C VAL A 160 -10.21 11.09 -0.85
N GLY A 161 -10.80 11.74 0.15
CA GLY A 161 -10.08 12.19 1.34
C GLY A 161 -9.44 11.06 2.13
N PHE A 162 -10.15 9.92 2.25
CA PHE A 162 -9.62 8.73 2.91
C PHE A 162 -8.51 8.07 2.10
N GLY A 163 -8.65 7.94 0.77
CA GLY A 163 -7.56 7.41 -0.06
C GLY A 163 -6.29 8.27 0.02
N LEU A 164 -6.45 9.60 -0.03
CA LEU A 164 -5.33 10.56 0.01
C LEU A 164 -4.69 10.71 1.40
N THR A 165 -5.39 10.41 2.50
CA THR A 165 -4.83 10.51 3.85
C THR A 165 -3.87 9.37 4.20
N LEU A 166 -3.96 8.24 3.49
CA LEU A 166 -3.13 7.06 3.71
C LEU A 166 -1.75 7.25 3.11
N SER A 167 -0.73 6.60 3.67
CA SER A 167 0.67 6.70 3.23
C SER A 167 1.18 5.32 2.86
N SER A 168 2.11 5.23 1.91
CA SER A 168 2.79 3.96 1.58
C SER A 168 3.70 3.53 2.72
N SER A 169 3.44 2.35 3.27
CA SER A 169 4.28 1.74 4.30
C SER A 169 5.62 1.28 3.71
N ALA A 170 5.59 0.67 2.53
CA ALA A 170 6.76 0.19 1.82
C ALA A 170 7.77 1.31 1.52
N LEU A 171 7.31 2.47 1.01
CA LEU A 171 8.19 3.61 0.77
C LEU A 171 8.64 4.26 2.09
N GLY A 172 7.71 4.50 3.02
CA GLY A 172 7.97 5.22 4.26
C GLY A 172 8.98 4.52 5.17
N LEU A 173 8.80 3.21 5.41
CA LEU A 173 9.69 2.41 6.24
C LEU A 173 11.05 2.18 5.57
N GLN A 174 11.08 1.93 4.25
CA GLN A 174 12.34 1.83 3.53
C GLN A 174 13.13 3.13 3.62
N LEU A 175 12.48 4.29 3.43
CA LEU A 175 13.17 5.58 3.51
C LEU A 175 13.66 5.88 4.94
N LEU A 176 12.91 5.49 5.97
CA LEU A 176 13.36 5.59 7.36
C LEU A 176 14.58 4.70 7.62
N SER A 177 14.56 3.47 7.11
CA SER A 177 15.65 2.51 7.22
C SER A 177 16.91 2.99 6.50
N ASP A 178 16.79 3.45 5.25
CA ASP A 178 17.90 3.98 4.44
C ASP A 178 18.55 5.21 5.11
N ARG A 179 17.79 5.96 5.89
CA ARG A 179 18.25 7.14 6.64
C ARG A 179 18.69 6.81 8.07
N GLY A 180 18.65 5.55 8.50
CA GLY A 180 19.05 5.13 9.84
C GLY A 180 18.12 5.61 10.97
N MET A 181 16.87 5.97 10.65
CA MET A 181 15.95 6.63 11.59
C MET A 181 14.87 5.72 12.18
N MET A 182 14.83 4.41 11.85
CA MET A 182 13.77 3.51 12.35
C MET A 182 13.70 3.45 13.87
N THR A 183 14.86 3.39 14.54
CA THR A 183 14.96 3.25 16.00
C THR A 183 14.76 4.55 16.77
N THR A 184 14.51 5.69 16.10
CA THR A 184 14.31 6.99 16.75
C THR A 184 12.86 7.18 17.23
N ARG A 185 12.61 8.21 18.04
CA ARG A 185 11.24 8.58 18.48
C ARG A 185 10.32 8.95 17.30
N LEU A 186 10.85 9.66 16.29
CA LEU A 186 10.08 9.98 15.09
C LEU A 186 9.84 8.74 14.22
N GLY A 187 10.79 7.78 14.20
CA GLY A 187 10.66 6.51 13.48
C GLY A 187 9.59 5.60 14.09
N THR A 188 9.66 5.36 15.40
CA THR A 188 8.62 4.63 16.17
C THR A 188 7.24 5.25 16.01
N ALA A 189 7.15 6.59 16.07
CA ALA A 189 5.90 7.30 15.84
C ALA A 189 5.37 7.10 14.41
N SER A 190 6.24 7.20 13.40
CA SER A 190 5.87 7.01 12.00
C SER A 190 5.37 5.58 11.74
N LEU A 191 6.05 4.59 12.32
CA LEU A 191 5.66 3.19 12.24
C LEU A 191 4.29 2.95 12.90
N GLY A 192 4.03 3.56 14.06
CA GLY A 192 2.72 3.51 14.70
C GLY A 192 1.60 4.11 13.85
N VAL A 193 1.86 5.23 13.16
CA VAL A 193 0.90 5.85 12.24
C VAL A 193 0.62 4.94 11.04
N LEU A 194 1.67 4.41 10.40
CA LEU A 194 1.53 3.49 9.25
C LEU A 194 0.74 2.25 9.64
N LEU A 195 1.05 1.63 10.78
CA LEU A 195 0.34 0.45 11.25
C LEU A 195 -1.14 0.73 11.54
N PHE A 196 -1.46 1.93 12.05
CA PHE A 196 -2.86 2.34 12.20
C PHE A 196 -3.55 2.56 10.85
N GLN A 197 -2.86 3.17 9.88
CA GLN A 197 -3.40 3.39 8.53
C GLN A 197 -3.73 2.06 7.86
N ASP A 198 -2.81 1.09 7.88
CA ASP A 198 -3.00 -0.24 7.31
C ASP A 198 -4.22 -0.94 7.94
N LEU A 199 -4.39 -0.81 9.25
CA LEU A 199 -5.56 -1.33 9.97
C LEU A 199 -6.85 -0.58 9.62
N ALA A 200 -6.81 0.74 9.46
CA ALA A 200 -7.97 1.58 9.20
C ALA A 200 -8.52 1.37 7.78
N VAL A 201 -7.69 0.96 6.83
CA VAL A 201 -8.11 0.67 5.44
C VAL A 201 -9.08 -0.49 5.38
N VAL A 202 -8.87 -1.51 6.20
CA VAL A 202 -9.66 -2.75 6.22
C VAL A 202 -11.16 -2.51 6.36
N PRO A 203 -11.65 -1.88 7.45
CA PRO A 203 -13.08 -1.62 7.60
C PRO A 203 -13.61 -0.69 6.51
N PHE A 204 -12.78 0.19 5.96
CA PHE A 204 -13.19 1.10 4.89
C PHE A 204 -13.44 0.37 3.58
N ILE A 205 -12.52 -0.51 3.15
CA ILE A 205 -12.69 -1.34 1.95
C ILE A 205 -13.92 -2.25 2.07
N ILE A 206 -14.16 -2.81 3.24
CA ILE A 206 -15.37 -3.62 3.50
C ILE A 206 -16.65 -2.78 3.41
N ALA A 207 -16.63 -1.55 3.94
CA ALA A 207 -17.80 -0.68 3.94
C ALA A 207 -18.10 -0.08 2.56
N LEU A 208 -17.09 0.15 1.72
CA LEU A 208 -17.22 0.89 0.46
C LEU A 208 -18.26 0.28 -0.51
N PRO A 209 -18.28 -1.03 -0.81
CA PRO A 209 -19.30 -1.62 -1.68
C PRO A 209 -20.72 -1.45 -1.14
N VAL A 210 -20.89 -1.52 0.18
CA VAL A 210 -22.18 -1.32 0.85
C VAL A 210 -22.63 0.13 0.70
N LEU A 211 -21.71 1.07 0.87
CA LEU A 211 -21.94 2.50 0.72
C LEU A 211 -22.25 2.91 -0.74
N GLN A 212 -21.60 2.29 -1.73
CA GLN A 212 -21.91 2.48 -3.14
C GLN A 212 -23.32 1.99 -3.50
N LYS A 213 -23.67 0.77 -3.06
CA LYS A 213 -25.02 0.22 -3.23
C LYS A 213 -26.08 1.14 -2.58
N MET A 214 -25.80 1.67 -1.39
CA MET A 214 -26.66 2.66 -0.73
C MET A 214 -26.89 3.92 -1.58
N GLN A 215 -25.84 4.47 -2.18
CA GLN A 215 -25.94 5.65 -3.03
C GLN A 215 -26.72 5.36 -4.32
N SER A 216 -26.48 4.20 -4.95
CA SER A 216 -27.15 3.79 -6.20
C SER A 216 -28.63 3.44 -6.03
N ALA A 217 -29.04 2.98 -4.83
CA ALA A 217 -30.43 2.65 -4.52
C ALA A 217 -31.37 3.87 -4.42
N GLY A 218 -30.84 5.08 -4.64
CA GLY A 218 -31.59 6.32 -4.76
C GLY A 218 -31.90 6.95 -3.41
N ALA A 219 -31.23 8.06 -3.11
CA ALA A 219 -31.62 9.01 -2.09
C ALA A 219 -32.91 9.78 -2.52
N GLY A 220 -33.99 9.05 -2.78
CA GLY A 220 -35.35 9.60 -2.86
C GLY A 220 -35.89 9.85 -1.45
N ASP A 221 -36.84 10.79 -1.34
CA ASP A 221 -37.45 11.41 -0.15
C ASP A 221 -38.24 10.45 0.79
N GLY A 222 -37.68 9.28 1.07
CA GLY A 222 -38.28 8.22 1.87
C GLY A 222 -37.22 7.16 2.16
N LEU A 223 -36.23 7.51 2.98
CA LEU A 223 -35.24 6.57 3.50
C LEU A 223 -35.95 5.54 4.38
N ASP A 224 -36.26 4.36 3.84
CA ASP A 224 -36.62 3.22 4.69
C ASP A 224 -35.33 2.72 5.36
N VAL A 225 -35.02 3.31 6.51
CA VAL A 225 -33.89 2.95 7.37
C VAL A 225 -33.90 1.44 7.67
N GLY A 226 -35.08 0.80 7.65
CA GLY A 226 -35.22 -0.65 7.82
C GLY A 226 -34.64 -1.45 6.65
N LEU A 227 -34.89 -1.04 5.41
CA LEU A 227 -34.34 -1.69 4.22
C LEU A 227 -32.81 -1.48 4.12
N MET A 228 -32.33 -0.29 4.50
CA MET A 228 -30.91 0.03 4.57
C MET A 228 -30.15 -0.76 5.65
N ALA A 229 -30.75 -0.86 6.84
CA ALA A 229 -30.22 -1.69 7.92
C ALA A 229 -30.22 -3.17 7.52
N ALA A 230 -31.21 -3.63 6.75
CA ALA A 230 -31.25 -5.00 6.24
C ALA A 230 -30.12 -5.29 5.25
N TYR A 231 -29.89 -4.45 4.24
CA TYR A 231 -28.82 -4.69 3.25
C TYR A 231 -27.41 -4.62 3.84
N THR A 232 -27.18 -3.68 4.75
CA THR A 232 -25.91 -3.58 5.48
C THR A 232 -25.72 -4.82 6.35
N ALA A 233 -26.74 -5.20 7.13
CA ALA A 233 -26.69 -6.38 7.99
C ALA A 233 -26.47 -7.68 7.21
N THR A 234 -27.13 -7.89 6.06
CA THR A 234 -26.90 -9.08 5.23
C THR A 234 -25.48 -9.11 4.69
N SER A 235 -24.96 -7.98 4.21
CA SER A 235 -23.59 -7.90 3.67
C SER A 235 -22.54 -8.23 4.75
N PHE A 236 -22.69 -7.68 5.97
CA PHE A 236 -21.80 -8.02 7.08
C PHE A 236 -21.96 -9.46 7.53
N LEU A 237 -23.17 -10.02 7.47
CA LEU A 237 -23.42 -11.43 7.78
C LEU A 237 -22.71 -12.32 6.76
N ASP A 238 -22.84 -12.04 5.46
CA ASP A 238 -22.21 -12.82 4.39
C ASP A 238 -20.68 -12.82 4.53
N LEU A 239 -20.08 -11.65 4.77
CA LEU A 239 -18.64 -11.53 5.02
C LEU A 239 -18.23 -12.21 6.33
N GLY A 240 -19.06 -12.14 7.38
CA GLY A 240 -18.82 -12.82 8.64
C GLY A 240 -18.86 -14.35 8.50
N VAL A 241 -19.83 -14.87 7.75
CA VAL A 241 -19.94 -16.30 7.44
C VAL A 241 -18.77 -16.76 6.59
N LEU A 242 -18.39 -16.00 5.56
CA LEU A 242 -17.20 -16.28 4.75
C LEU A 242 -15.93 -16.33 5.61
N SER A 243 -15.73 -15.33 6.46
CA SER A 243 -14.54 -15.22 7.31
C SER A 243 -14.48 -16.34 8.36
N ILE A 244 -15.56 -16.57 9.11
CA ILE A 244 -15.59 -17.58 10.18
C ILE A 244 -15.57 -18.99 9.58
N GLY A 245 -16.41 -19.25 8.58
CA GLY A 245 -16.48 -20.55 7.91
C GLY A 245 -15.14 -20.90 7.26
N GLY A 246 -14.56 -19.96 6.52
CA GLY A 246 -13.27 -20.14 5.91
C GLY A 246 -12.12 -20.25 6.91
N TRP A 247 -12.19 -19.61 8.09
CA TRP A 247 -11.22 -19.83 9.18
C TRP A 247 -11.27 -21.25 9.72
N PHE A 248 -12.46 -21.82 9.94
CA PHE A 248 -12.59 -23.21 10.37
C PHE A 248 -12.04 -24.18 9.34
N VAL A 249 -12.35 -23.96 8.06
CA VAL A 249 -11.85 -24.79 6.96
C VAL A 249 -10.34 -24.67 6.82
N ALA A 250 -9.81 -23.46 6.73
CA ALA A 250 -8.37 -23.20 6.61
C ALA A 250 -7.62 -23.83 7.80
N LYS A 251 -8.04 -23.55 9.04
CA LYS A 251 -7.45 -24.14 10.24
C LYS A 251 -7.41 -25.67 10.15
N LYS A 252 -8.50 -26.31 9.73
CA LYS A 252 -8.56 -27.77 9.65
C LYS A 252 -7.63 -28.32 8.55
N LEU A 253 -7.55 -27.65 7.40
CA LEU A 253 -6.65 -28.04 6.32
C LEU A 253 -5.18 -27.92 6.74
N TYR A 254 -4.79 -26.82 7.39
CA TYR A 254 -3.43 -26.65 7.91
C TYR A 254 -3.10 -27.64 9.03
N GLU A 255 -4.05 -27.96 9.91
CA GLU A 255 -3.88 -29.00 10.94
C GLU A 255 -3.56 -30.35 10.29
N VAL A 256 -4.30 -30.75 9.26
CA VAL A 256 -4.05 -32.00 8.53
C VAL A 256 -2.68 -32.02 7.84
N ILE A 257 -2.29 -30.94 7.15
CA ILE A 257 -0.99 -30.85 6.47
C ILE A 257 0.16 -30.93 7.49
N THR A 258 -0.02 -30.29 8.66
CA THR A 258 0.98 -30.30 9.73
C THR A 258 1.07 -31.68 10.40
N GLU A 259 -0.06 -32.33 10.67
CA GLU A 259 -0.10 -33.70 11.22
C GLU A 259 0.52 -34.75 10.30
N LEU A 260 0.44 -34.52 8.98
CA LEU A 260 1.04 -35.38 7.95
C LEU A 260 2.49 -35.02 7.62
N GLU A 261 3.08 -34.04 8.30
CA GLU A 261 4.47 -33.59 8.10
C GLU A 261 4.79 -33.28 6.62
N CYS A 262 3.84 -32.65 5.92
CA CYS A 262 3.98 -32.33 4.51
C CYS A 262 5.02 -31.22 4.28
N ASP A 263 5.67 -31.27 3.10
CA ASP A 263 6.68 -30.29 2.69
C ASP A 263 6.14 -28.86 2.54
N ASP A 264 7.06 -27.89 2.55
CA ASP A 264 6.76 -26.45 2.43
C ASP A 264 5.98 -26.10 1.15
N ASP A 265 6.19 -26.84 0.06
CA ASP A 265 5.51 -26.62 -1.21
C ASP A 265 3.99 -26.78 -1.08
N VAL A 266 3.52 -27.79 -0.32
CA VAL A 266 2.10 -28.04 -0.08
C VAL A 266 1.50 -26.92 0.77
N PHE A 267 2.30 -26.39 1.70
CA PHE A 267 1.89 -25.31 2.58
C PHE A 267 1.69 -23.99 1.83
N VAL A 268 2.61 -23.66 0.91
CA VAL A 268 2.48 -22.50 0.00
C VAL A 268 1.31 -22.71 -0.96
N ALA A 269 1.16 -23.91 -1.53
CA ALA A 269 0.05 -24.24 -2.42
C ALA A 269 -1.31 -24.10 -1.71
N LEU A 270 -1.43 -24.54 -0.45
CA LEU A 270 -2.64 -24.31 0.35
C LEU A 270 -2.89 -22.81 0.59
N SER A 271 -1.84 -22.04 0.87
CA SER A 271 -1.97 -20.59 1.05
C SER A 271 -2.56 -19.91 -0.18
N LEU A 272 -2.05 -20.25 -1.36
CA LEU A 272 -2.57 -19.76 -2.65
C LEU A 272 -3.97 -20.28 -2.94
N LEU A 273 -4.27 -21.55 -2.60
CA LEU A 273 -5.61 -22.11 -2.75
C LEU A 273 -6.63 -21.38 -1.86
N VAL A 274 -6.25 -21.03 -0.62
CA VAL A 274 -7.10 -20.23 0.27
C VAL A 274 -7.31 -18.84 -0.31
N LEU A 275 -6.26 -18.18 -0.78
CA LEU A 275 -6.34 -16.88 -1.46
C LEU A 275 -7.36 -16.88 -2.60
N PHE A 276 -7.20 -17.77 -3.59
CA PHE A 276 -8.11 -17.83 -4.74
C PHE A 276 -9.49 -18.36 -4.35
N GLY A 277 -9.56 -19.27 -3.39
CA GLY A 277 -10.81 -19.82 -2.86
C GLY A 277 -11.69 -18.75 -2.23
N PHE A 278 -11.11 -17.88 -1.40
CA PHE A 278 -11.83 -16.74 -0.83
C PHE A 278 -12.16 -15.67 -1.86
N SER A 279 -11.25 -15.38 -2.80
CA SER A 279 -11.49 -14.41 -3.89
C SER A 279 -12.74 -14.81 -4.70
N ASN A 280 -12.80 -16.06 -5.14
CA ASN A 280 -13.95 -16.59 -5.89
C ASN A 280 -15.22 -16.71 -5.03
N ALA A 281 -15.11 -17.07 -3.74
CA ALA A 281 -16.25 -17.11 -2.83
C ALA A 281 -16.83 -15.72 -2.55
N SER A 282 -15.97 -14.71 -2.42
CA SER A 282 -16.33 -13.29 -2.29
C SER A 282 -17.08 -12.80 -3.54
N ALA A 283 -16.54 -13.12 -4.73
CA ALA A 283 -17.17 -12.82 -6.01
C ALA A 283 -18.58 -13.44 -6.12
N ALA A 284 -18.71 -14.70 -5.73
CA ALA A 284 -19.99 -15.42 -5.72
C ALA A 284 -21.01 -14.81 -4.74
N ALA A 285 -20.54 -14.18 -3.66
CA ALA A 285 -21.37 -13.43 -2.72
C ALA A 285 -21.68 -11.99 -3.18
N GLY A 286 -21.20 -11.57 -4.36
CA GLY A 286 -21.47 -10.25 -4.94
C GLY A 286 -20.56 -9.12 -4.42
N PHE A 287 -19.39 -9.49 -3.88
CA PHE A 287 -18.30 -8.58 -3.50
C PHE A 287 -17.16 -8.64 -4.52
N SER A 288 -16.10 -7.85 -4.32
CA SER A 288 -14.91 -7.87 -5.18
C SER A 288 -13.99 -9.06 -4.85
N ASP A 289 -13.25 -9.53 -5.86
CA ASP A 289 -12.24 -10.59 -5.72
C ASP A 289 -11.12 -10.13 -4.77
N SER A 290 -10.68 -8.88 -4.94
CA SER A 290 -9.75 -8.15 -4.08
C SER A 290 -10.16 -8.16 -2.60
N LEU A 291 -11.44 -7.97 -2.28
CA LEU A 291 -11.92 -8.07 -0.90
C LEU A 291 -11.82 -9.51 -0.37
N GLY A 292 -12.09 -10.51 -1.21
CA GLY A 292 -11.92 -11.92 -0.84
C GLY A 292 -10.47 -12.27 -0.55
N ALA A 293 -9.55 -11.81 -1.40
CA ALA A 293 -8.10 -11.96 -1.19
C ALA A 293 -7.64 -11.36 0.14
N PHE A 294 -8.11 -10.15 0.45
CA PHE A 294 -7.87 -9.50 1.74
C PHE A 294 -8.35 -10.35 2.92
N ILE A 295 -9.60 -10.85 2.86
CA ILE A 295 -10.20 -11.68 3.92
C ILE A 295 -9.44 -13.00 4.07
N ALA A 296 -8.97 -13.61 2.98
CA ALA A 296 -8.12 -14.79 3.03
C ALA A 296 -6.87 -14.53 3.88
N GLY A 297 -6.19 -13.41 3.65
CA GLY A 297 -5.02 -13.01 4.43
C GLY A 297 -5.35 -12.87 5.92
N LEU A 298 -6.43 -12.14 6.24
CA LEU A 298 -6.87 -11.93 7.62
C LEU A 298 -7.24 -13.24 8.33
N VAL A 299 -7.91 -14.14 7.62
CA VAL A 299 -8.28 -15.46 8.13
C VAL A 299 -7.03 -16.29 8.44
N LEU A 300 -6.06 -16.30 7.53
CA LEU A 300 -4.80 -17.02 7.72
C LEU A 300 -3.96 -16.44 8.87
N ALA A 301 -3.91 -15.10 9.00
CA ALA A 301 -3.28 -14.41 10.12
C ALA A 301 -3.88 -14.80 11.48
N GLY A 302 -5.17 -15.12 11.51
CA GLY A 302 -5.88 -15.58 12.70
C GLY A 302 -5.67 -17.06 13.04
N THR A 303 -4.90 -17.82 12.27
CA THR A 303 -4.61 -19.23 12.55
C THR A 303 -3.36 -19.41 13.42
N PRO A 304 -3.21 -20.52 14.16
CA PRO A 304 -1.98 -20.83 14.89
C PRO A 304 -0.74 -20.95 13.99
N TYR A 305 -0.95 -21.17 12.70
CA TYR A 305 0.07 -21.39 11.69
C TYR A 305 0.51 -20.10 10.98
N ALA A 306 -0.02 -18.94 11.38
CA ALA A 306 0.25 -17.66 10.73
C ALA A 306 1.74 -17.34 10.62
N HIS A 307 2.53 -17.64 11.66
CA HIS A 307 3.98 -17.39 11.65
C HIS A 307 4.69 -18.22 10.56
N ASP A 308 4.30 -19.50 10.42
CA ASP A 308 4.85 -20.39 9.39
C ASP A 308 4.40 -19.95 7.98
N ILE A 309 3.14 -19.53 7.83
CA ILE A 309 2.59 -18.98 6.57
C ILE A 309 3.40 -17.75 6.13
N ILE A 310 3.58 -16.78 7.01
CA ILE A 310 4.32 -15.55 6.72
C ILE A 310 5.78 -15.87 6.40
N GLY A 311 6.41 -16.78 7.15
CA GLY A 311 7.79 -17.20 6.93
C GLY A 311 7.99 -17.81 5.54
N LYS A 312 7.11 -18.73 5.14
CA LYS A 312 7.19 -19.45 3.85
C LYS A 312 6.81 -18.56 2.66
N LEU A 313 5.87 -17.64 2.82
CA LEU A 313 5.47 -16.70 1.77
C LEU A 313 6.42 -15.51 1.60
N ARG A 314 7.40 -15.32 2.49
CA ARG A 314 8.35 -14.21 2.43
C ARG A 314 9.09 -14.10 1.10
N ALA A 315 9.42 -15.24 0.47
CA ALA A 315 10.06 -15.26 -0.85
C ALA A 315 9.15 -14.73 -1.97
N PHE A 316 7.83 -14.85 -1.80
CA PHE A 316 6.82 -14.39 -2.76
C PHE A 316 6.42 -12.94 -2.56
N LYS A 317 6.55 -12.39 -1.34
CA LYS A 317 6.24 -10.98 -1.03
C LYS A 317 6.90 -9.99 -2.01
N GLY A 318 8.20 -10.15 -2.27
CA GLY A 318 8.89 -9.30 -3.24
C GLY A 318 8.35 -9.42 -4.68
N LEU A 319 7.91 -10.61 -5.08
CA LEU A 319 7.31 -10.86 -6.39
C LEU A 319 5.91 -10.22 -6.49
N PHE A 320 5.08 -10.39 -5.46
CA PHE A 320 3.74 -9.80 -5.40
C PHE A 320 3.77 -8.27 -5.44
N LEU A 321 4.68 -7.68 -4.66
CA LEU A 321 4.88 -6.24 -4.64
C LEU A 321 5.36 -5.72 -6.01
N SER A 322 6.26 -6.45 -6.67
CA SER A 322 6.70 -6.08 -8.02
C SER A 322 5.58 -6.17 -9.06
N LEU A 323 4.79 -7.24 -9.04
CA LEU A 323 3.63 -7.44 -9.91
C LEU A 323 2.65 -6.29 -9.72
N PHE A 324 2.34 -5.93 -8.48
CA PHE A 324 1.46 -4.83 -8.19
C PHE A 324 1.97 -3.49 -8.75
N PHE A 325 3.20 -3.08 -8.41
CA PHE A 325 3.68 -1.75 -8.78
C PHE A 325 4.04 -1.61 -10.27
N VAL A 326 4.54 -2.67 -10.91
CA VAL A 326 4.71 -2.67 -12.38
C VAL A 326 3.36 -2.48 -13.04
N THR A 327 2.35 -3.22 -12.59
CA THR A 327 1.04 -3.18 -13.22
C THR A 327 0.26 -1.88 -12.93
N ILE A 328 0.40 -1.28 -11.76
CA ILE A 328 -0.11 0.09 -11.53
C ILE A 328 0.63 1.10 -12.42
N GLY A 329 1.92 0.89 -12.67
CA GLY A 329 2.67 1.71 -13.61
C GLY A 329 2.13 1.63 -15.04
N THR A 330 1.58 0.48 -15.44
CA THR A 330 1.03 0.29 -16.79
C THR A 330 -0.33 0.97 -16.98
N THR A 331 -1.07 1.27 -15.90
CA THR A 331 -2.39 1.93 -15.98
C THR A 331 -2.32 3.46 -15.98
N ILE A 332 -1.13 4.04 -15.89
CA ILE A 332 -0.95 5.50 -15.88
C ILE A 332 -1.28 6.09 -17.26
N ASP A 333 -2.30 6.94 -17.33
CA ASP A 333 -2.57 7.77 -18.51
C ASP A 333 -1.58 8.95 -18.56
N VAL A 334 -0.49 8.74 -19.30
CA VAL A 334 0.56 9.75 -19.51
C VAL A 334 0.06 10.98 -20.28
N PRO A 335 -0.73 10.85 -21.36
CA PRO A 335 -1.43 11.99 -21.97
C PRO A 335 -2.22 12.85 -20.97
N LEU A 336 -3.06 12.23 -20.15
CA LEU A 336 -3.86 12.90 -19.12
C LEU A 336 -2.97 13.65 -18.13
N ALA A 337 -1.91 13.00 -17.63
CA ALA A 337 -0.97 13.60 -16.70
C ALA A 337 -0.24 14.83 -17.29
N ARG A 338 0.07 14.82 -18.59
CA ARG A 338 0.68 15.95 -19.29
C ARG A 338 -0.32 17.10 -19.49
N ASP A 339 -1.55 16.78 -19.86
CA ASP A 339 -2.58 17.79 -20.12
C ASP A 339 -3.07 18.48 -18.84
N LEU A 340 -3.09 17.76 -17.72
CA LEU A 340 -3.50 18.25 -16.40
C LEU A 340 -2.31 18.53 -15.48
N PHE A 341 -1.10 18.71 -16.02
CA PHE A 341 0.12 18.90 -15.23
C PHE A 341 0.03 19.98 -14.12
N PRO A 342 -0.57 21.17 -14.36
CA PRO A 342 -0.78 22.16 -13.30
C PRO A 342 -1.65 21.65 -12.14
N ILE A 343 -2.72 20.93 -12.47
CA ILE A 343 -3.67 20.35 -11.50
C ILE A 343 -2.98 19.26 -10.70
N VAL A 344 -2.29 18.33 -11.36
CA VAL A 344 -1.51 17.26 -10.72
C VAL A 344 -0.49 17.86 -9.76
N THR A 345 0.24 18.89 -10.18
CA THR A 345 1.25 19.55 -9.34
C THR A 345 0.62 20.19 -8.11
N LEU A 346 -0.49 20.91 -8.29
CA LEU A 346 -1.19 21.57 -7.19
C LEU A 346 -1.80 20.56 -6.21
N MET A 347 -2.44 19.50 -6.70
CA MET A 347 -3.00 18.43 -5.87
C MET A 347 -1.92 17.68 -5.11
N THR A 348 -0.79 17.39 -5.76
CA THR A 348 0.36 16.74 -5.11
C THR A 348 0.93 17.63 -4.00
N ALA A 349 1.15 18.91 -4.28
CA ALA A 349 1.61 19.85 -3.28
C ALA A 349 0.61 20.00 -2.12
N GLY A 350 -0.69 20.05 -2.42
CA GLY A 350 -1.76 20.12 -1.43
C GLY A 350 -1.84 18.87 -0.55
N LEU A 351 -1.70 17.68 -1.14
CA LEU A 351 -1.63 16.41 -0.43
C LEU A 351 -0.45 16.39 0.54
N MET A 352 0.76 16.66 0.04
CA MET A 352 1.97 16.59 0.86
C MET A 352 1.98 17.65 1.95
N ALA A 353 1.62 18.90 1.63
CA ALA A 353 1.56 19.99 2.59
C ALA A 353 0.47 19.74 3.65
N GLY A 354 -0.70 19.24 3.24
CA GLY A 354 -1.82 18.95 4.14
C GLY A 354 -1.48 17.87 5.16
N LYS A 355 -0.86 16.76 4.72
CA LYS A 355 -0.42 15.69 5.63
C LYS A 355 0.73 16.12 6.52
N LEU A 356 1.73 16.80 5.95
CA LEU A 356 2.84 17.35 6.73
C LEU A 356 2.34 18.31 7.81
N ALA A 357 1.44 19.23 7.49
CA ALA A 357 0.84 20.14 8.47
C ALA A 357 0.04 19.40 9.55
N THR A 358 -0.77 18.43 9.15
CA THR A 358 -1.59 17.63 10.08
C THR A 358 -0.71 16.88 11.08
N ILE A 359 0.34 16.20 10.61
CA ILE A 359 1.23 15.42 11.48
C ILE A 359 2.11 16.34 12.32
N THR A 360 2.61 17.45 11.77
CA THR A 360 3.39 18.43 12.55
C THR A 360 2.57 19.03 13.68
N ALA A 361 1.29 19.31 13.44
CA ALA A 361 0.38 19.88 14.44
C ALA A 361 -0.03 18.86 15.52
N LEU A 362 -0.26 17.59 15.13
CA LEU A 362 -0.73 16.55 16.04
C LEU A 362 0.41 15.79 16.75
N GLY A 363 1.61 15.76 16.19
CA GLY A 363 2.78 15.07 16.74
C GLY A 363 3.06 15.37 18.22
N PRO A 364 3.00 16.65 18.67
CA PRO A 364 3.16 17.01 20.07
C PRO A 364 2.19 16.34 21.05
N LEU A 365 1.01 15.90 20.60
CA LEU A 365 0.05 15.15 21.44
C LEU A 365 0.62 13.80 21.90
N THR A 366 1.58 13.25 21.17
CA THR A 366 2.23 11.97 21.49
C THR A 366 3.63 12.13 22.10
N GLY A 367 4.04 13.37 22.40
CA GLY A 367 5.34 13.67 23.03
C GLY A 367 6.49 13.91 22.04
N LEU A 368 6.20 14.04 20.74
CA LEU A 368 7.18 14.51 19.76
C LEU A 368 7.39 16.03 19.91
N THR A 369 8.61 16.49 19.72
CA THR A 369 8.87 17.90 19.47
C THR A 369 8.30 18.32 18.10
N TRP A 370 8.03 19.61 17.91
CA TRP A 370 7.53 20.10 16.61
C TRP A 370 8.50 19.80 15.45
N ARG A 371 9.82 19.68 15.73
CA ARG A 371 10.84 19.37 14.73
C ARG A 371 10.83 17.89 14.34
N GLU A 372 10.73 17.00 15.33
CA GLU A 372 10.54 15.56 15.08
C GLU A 372 9.23 15.32 14.33
N ALA A 373 8.15 16.02 14.72
CA ALA A 373 6.85 15.92 14.08
C ALA A 373 6.87 16.44 12.63
N LEU A 374 7.66 17.49 12.33
CA LEU A 374 7.86 17.99 10.97
C LEU A 374 8.52 16.95 10.07
N VAL A 375 9.59 16.31 10.57
CA VAL A 375 10.31 15.27 9.83
C VAL A 375 9.45 14.02 9.66
N ALA A 376 8.78 13.55 10.72
CA ALA A 376 7.81 12.46 10.63
C ALA A 376 6.68 12.77 9.63
N GLY A 377 6.17 14.00 9.65
CA GLY A 377 5.17 14.48 8.70
C GLY A 377 5.65 14.45 7.26
N ALA A 378 6.93 14.71 6.99
CA ALA A 378 7.51 14.62 5.66
C ALA A 378 7.62 13.16 5.17
N PHE A 379 8.06 12.23 6.02
CA PHE A 379 8.09 10.79 5.71
C PHE A 379 6.70 10.24 5.34
N LEU A 380 5.67 10.75 6.00
CA LEU A 380 4.28 10.31 5.85
C LEU A 380 3.46 11.21 4.91
N SER A 381 4.09 12.18 4.23
CA SER A 381 3.36 13.18 3.44
C SER A 381 2.79 12.67 2.12
N GLN A 382 3.34 11.57 1.60
CA GLN A 382 2.91 10.90 0.37
C GLN A 382 1.64 10.06 0.53
N GLY A 383 0.96 9.80 -0.59
CA GLY A 383 -0.12 8.82 -0.69
C GLY A 383 0.38 7.38 -0.51
N GLY A 384 -0.50 6.38 -0.55
CA GLY A 384 -0.13 4.97 -0.36
C GLY A 384 -0.70 4.03 -1.39
N GLU A 385 -0.18 2.80 -1.45
CA GLU A 385 -0.67 1.73 -2.33
C GLU A 385 -2.18 1.46 -2.15
N PHE A 386 -2.70 1.67 -0.95
CA PHE A 386 -4.12 1.53 -0.64
C PHE A 386 -5.01 2.52 -1.39
N ALA A 387 -4.48 3.69 -1.76
CA ALA A 387 -5.23 4.66 -2.54
C ALA A 387 -5.63 4.07 -3.89
N PHE A 388 -4.74 3.32 -4.54
CA PHE A 388 -5.03 2.64 -5.81
C PHE A 388 -6.16 1.63 -5.67
N VAL A 389 -6.16 0.85 -4.58
CA VAL A 389 -7.21 -0.13 -4.30
C VAL A 389 -8.54 0.53 -3.99
N ILE A 390 -8.54 1.61 -3.21
CA ILE A 390 -9.75 2.35 -2.85
C ILE A 390 -10.36 3.03 -4.08
N PHE A 391 -9.54 3.69 -4.90
CA PHE A 391 -9.99 4.38 -6.10
C PHE A 391 -10.46 3.39 -7.18
N GLY A 392 -9.72 2.30 -7.40
CA GLY A 392 -10.14 1.24 -8.32
C GLY A 392 -11.47 0.60 -7.92
N GLN A 393 -11.69 0.34 -6.62
CA GLN A 393 -12.99 -0.14 -6.14
C GLN A 393 -14.08 0.93 -6.19
N ALA A 394 -13.73 2.21 -6.03
CA ALA A 394 -14.67 3.31 -6.19
C ALA A 394 -15.19 3.41 -7.64
N THR A 395 -14.35 3.12 -8.64
CA THR A 395 -14.72 3.14 -10.07
C THR A 395 -15.38 1.86 -10.54
N SER A 396 -14.78 0.70 -10.25
CA SER A 396 -15.14 -0.60 -10.86
C SER A 396 -15.78 -1.59 -9.88
N GLY A 397 -16.08 -1.15 -8.65
CA GLY A 397 -16.67 -2.00 -7.62
C GLY A 397 -18.07 -2.51 -7.96
N SER A 398 -18.46 -3.63 -7.35
CA SER A 398 -19.77 -4.27 -7.55
C SER A 398 -20.97 -3.44 -7.08
N GLY A 399 -20.74 -2.31 -6.40
CA GLY A 399 -21.75 -1.36 -5.97
C GLY A 399 -22.07 -0.24 -6.97
N GLY A 400 -21.39 -0.20 -8.12
CA GLY A 400 -21.52 0.84 -9.14
C GLY A 400 -20.43 1.91 -9.04
N ALA A 401 -20.15 2.57 -10.16
CA ALA A 401 -19.14 3.62 -10.25
C ALA A 401 -19.53 4.84 -9.39
N LEU A 402 -18.68 5.16 -8.43
CA LEU A 402 -18.80 6.33 -7.57
C LEU A 402 -18.19 7.58 -8.23
N PHE A 403 -17.05 7.40 -8.91
CA PHE A 403 -16.26 8.48 -9.47
C PHE A 403 -16.75 8.91 -10.87
N PRO A 404 -16.60 10.20 -11.22
CA PRO A 404 -16.57 10.66 -12.61
C PRO A 404 -15.52 9.90 -13.42
N GLN A 405 -15.68 9.87 -14.74
CA GLN A 405 -14.69 9.25 -15.64
C GLN A 405 -13.30 9.86 -15.37
N ASN A 406 -12.25 9.02 -15.34
CA ASN A 406 -10.84 9.39 -15.25
C ASN A 406 -10.40 10.12 -13.95
N LEU A 407 -11.26 10.24 -12.92
CA LEU A 407 -10.87 10.84 -11.65
C LEU A 407 -9.90 9.94 -10.88
N ASP A 408 -10.12 8.62 -10.88
CA ASP A 408 -9.21 7.63 -10.31
C ASP A 408 -7.83 7.67 -10.96
N GLU A 409 -7.76 7.75 -12.29
CA GLU A 409 -6.51 7.88 -13.04
C GLU A 409 -5.74 9.15 -12.62
N LEU A 410 -6.42 10.28 -12.50
CA LEU A 410 -5.82 11.53 -12.01
C LEU A 410 -5.29 11.38 -10.58
N LEU A 411 -6.08 10.79 -9.67
CA LEU A 411 -5.70 10.60 -8.28
C LEU A 411 -4.54 9.61 -8.12
N VAL A 412 -4.51 8.55 -8.92
CA VAL A 412 -3.39 7.60 -9.02
C VAL A 412 -2.11 8.36 -9.40
N VAL A 413 -2.16 9.21 -10.42
CA VAL A 413 -1.01 10.04 -10.82
C VAL A 413 -0.55 10.96 -9.68
N VAL A 414 -1.48 11.62 -8.98
CA VAL A 414 -1.15 12.47 -7.82
C VAL A 414 -0.45 11.68 -6.72
N VAL A 415 -0.95 10.47 -6.39
CA VAL A 415 -0.31 9.59 -5.40
C VAL A 415 1.10 9.23 -5.84
N ILE A 416 1.28 8.77 -7.08
CA ILE A 416 2.57 8.39 -7.64
C ILE A 416 3.59 9.53 -7.59
N VAL A 417 3.20 10.72 -8.06
CA VAL A 417 4.10 11.89 -8.03
C VAL A 417 4.44 12.26 -6.60
N SER A 418 3.50 12.13 -5.65
CA SER A 418 3.79 12.34 -4.22
C SER A 418 4.84 11.35 -3.69
N MET A 419 4.77 10.07 -4.06
CA MET A 419 5.76 9.04 -3.69
C MET A 419 7.15 9.45 -4.17
N ALA A 420 7.26 9.86 -5.44
CA ALA A 420 8.52 10.30 -6.05
C ALA A 420 9.11 11.57 -5.41
N LEU A 421 8.26 12.50 -4.94
CA LEU A 421 8.70 13.75 -4.31
C LEU A 421 9.00 13.62 -2.81
N THR A 422 8.61 12.52 -2.15
CA THR A 422 8.82 12.30 -0.71
C THR A 422 10.26 12.52 -0.25
N PRO A 423 11.31 11.98 -0.91
CA PRO A 423 12.68 12.17 -0.45
C PRO A 423 13.09 13.65 -0.40
N LEU A 424 12.62 14.45 -1.36
CA LEU A 424 12.87 15.89 -1.41
C LEU A 424 12.14 16.63 -0.28
N ALA A 425 10.91 16.21 0.04
CA ALA A 425 10.16 16.75 1.17
C ALA A 425 10.85 16.44 2.50
N VAL A 426 11.40 15.24 2.66
CA VAL A 426 12.18 14.84 3.85
C VAL A 426 13.45 15.68 3.95
N ASP A 427 14.19 15.88 2.86
CA ASP A 427 15.40 16.72 2.88
C ASP A 427 15.09 18.18 3.25
N ALA A 428 14.00 18.73 2.70
CA ALA A 428 13.53 20.07 3.07
C ALA A 428 13.14 20.15 4.56
N ALA A 429 12.40 19.15 5.07
CA ALA A 429 12.01 19.09 6.48
C ALA A 429 13.21 18.98 7.42
N MET A 430 14.21 18.16 7.06
CA MET A 430 15.46 18.04 7.82
C MET A 430 16.25 19.35 7.82
N ALA A 431 16.32 20.04 6.68
CA ALA A 431 16.96 21.35 6.60
C ALA A 431 16.27 22.40 7.48
N ILE A 432 14.94 22.37 7.57
CA ILE A 432 14.15 23.27 8.44
C ILE A 432 14.28 22.89 9.92
N ALA A 433 14.26 21.59 10.25
CA ALA A 433 14.44 21.09 11.61
C ALA A 433 15.82 21.46 12.18
N GLY A 434 16.83 21.56 11.32
CA GLY A 434 18.17 22.01 11.66
C GLY A 434 19.02 20.94 12.37
N PRO A 435 20.33 21.21 12.57
CA PRO A 435 21.30 20.22 13.02
C PRO A 435 21.18 19.83 14.50
N THR A 436 20.29 20.48 15.26
CA THR A 436 20.04 20.19 16.67
C THR A 436 18.87 19.23 16.87
N LEU A 437 18.38 18.59 15.79
CA LEU A 437 17.37 17.56 15.89
C LEU A 437 17.97 16.35 16.61
N ASP A 438 17.31 15.90 17.68
CA ASP A 438 17.71 14.71 18.39
C ASP A 438 17.33 13.47 17.56
N LEU A 439 18.33 12.72 17.15
CA LEU A 439 18.20 11.46 16.42
C LEU A 439 18.74 10.30 17.24
N SER A 440 18.81 10.45 18.57
CA SER A 440 19.18 9.33 19.43
C SER A 440 18.17 8.19 19.25
N PRO A 441 18.64 6.93 19.28
CA PRO A 441 17.75 5.79 19.39
C PRO A 441 16.81 5.96 20.58
N CYS A 442 15.60 5.42 20.46
CA CYS A 442 14.66 5.40 21.55
C CYS A 442 15.16 4.43 22.63
N ASP A 443 15.01 4.83 23.89
CA ASP A 443 15.49 4.06 25.03
C ASP A 443 14.44 3.01 25.44
N ALA A 444 14.78 1.73 25.23
CA ALA A 444 13.89 0.61 25.58
C ALA A 444 13.66 0.51 27.10
N SER A 445 14.58 1.02 27.93
CA SER A 445 14.44 0.99 29.39
C SER A 445 13.40 1.99 29.91
N GLU A 446 13.14 3.06 29.15
CA GLU A 446 12.16 4.11 29.47
C GLU A 446 10.80 3.88 28.79
N ASP A 447 10.64 2.81 28.01
CA ASP A 447 9.42 2.51 27.25
C ASP A 447 8.63 1.30 27.82
N PRO A 448 7.66 1.53 28.71
CA PRO A 448 6.89 0.47 29.33
C PRO A 448 5.97 -0.30 28.37
N ASN A 449 5.76 0.20 27.15
CA ASN A 449 4.87 -0.44 26.17
C ASN A 449 5.62 -1.29 25.13
N GLY A 450 6.96 -1.27 25.11
CA GLY A 450 7.78 -2.03 24.15
C GLY A 450 7.70 -1.52 22.71
N SER A 451 7.35 -0.25 22.49
CA SER A 451 7.34 0.38 21.17
C SER A 451 8.76 0.48 20.57
N CYS A 452 9.77 0.66 21.42
CA CYS A 452 11.16 0.60 21.02
C CYS A 452 11.56 -0.78 20.50
N ASP A 453 11.23 -1.85 21.22
CA ASP A 453 11.59 -3.22 20.81
C ASP A 453 11.05 -3.53 19.41
N VAL A 454 9.82 -3.11 19.11
CA VAL A 454 9.23 -3.25 17.76
C VAL A 454 10.01 -2.47 16.71
N ALA A 455 10.47 -1.26 17.01
CA ALA A 455 11.27 -0.48 16.06
C ALA A 455 12.66 -1.09 15.82
N TRP A 456 13.27 -1.70 16.84
CA TRP A 456 14.53 -2.44 16.70
C TRP A 456 14.36 -3.71 15.85
N GLU A 457 13.32 -4.51 16.11
CA GLU A 457 12.96 -5.68 15.28
C GLU A 457 12.76 -5.27 13.81
N MET A 458 12.12 -4.13 13.59
CA MET A 458 11.87 -3.62 12.25
C MET A 458 13.13 -3.06 11.59
N ALA A 459 14.00 -2.38 12.33
CA ALA A 459 15.30 -1.96 11.80
C ALA A 459 16.13 -3.17 11.34
N GLU A 460 16.15 -4.25 12.13
CA GLU A 460 16.83 -5.50 11.77
C GLU A 460 16.21 -6.17 10.54
N SER A 461 14.88 -6.25 10.47
CA SER A 461 14.18 -6.85 9.32
C SER A 461 14.43 -6.10 8.00
N TYR A 462 14.68 -4.79 8.06
CA TYR A 462 15.02 -3.97 6.89
C TYR A 462 16.54 -3.89 6.63
N GLY A 463 17.36 -4.56 7.45
CA GLY A 463 18.81 -4.60 7.30
C GLY A 463 19.49 -3.27 7.60
N GLN A 464 18.88 -2.43 8.43
CA GLN A 464 19.49 -1.19 8.91
C GLN A 464 20.69 -1.54 9.80
N GLU A 465 21.84 -0.89 9.56
CA GLU A 465 22.96 -0.98 10.49
C GLU A 465 22.56 -0.38 11.85
N LEU A 466 22.54 -1.22 12.88
CA LEU A 466 22.16 -0.82 14.23
C LEU A 466 23.32 -0.06 14.89
N PRO A 467 23.05 1.05 15.60
CA PRO A 467 24.07 1.72 16.37
C PRO A 467 24.60 0.79 17.46
N VAL A 468 25.92 0.66 17.56
CA VAL A 468 26.55 -0.13 18.62
C VAL A 468 26.23 0.51 19.96
N VAL A 469 25.38 -0.15 20.76
CA VAL A 469 25.14 0.24 22.15
C VAL A 469 26.38 -0.14 22.94
N GLU A 470 27.26 0.82 23.22
CA GLU A 470 28.37 0.63 24.15
C GLU A 470 27.81 0.38 25.55
N GLY A 471 27.56 -0.89 25.89
CA GLY A 471 27.02 -1.27 27.21
C GLY A 471 26.65 -2.75 27.40
N GLU A 472 26.36 -3.52 26.35
CA GLU A 472 25.89 -4.91 26.50
C GLU A 472 26.98 -6.00 26.46
N GLU A 473 28.25 -5.64 26.24
CA GLU A 473 29.34 -6.64 26.32
C GLU A 473 29.67 -7.09 27.76
N SER A 474 29.16 -6.45 28.81
CA SER A 474 29.51 -6.79 30.19
C SER A 474 28.61 -7.83 30.86
N VAL A 475 27.44 -8.17 30.30
CA VAL A 475 26.48 -9.09 30.95
C VAL A 475 26.65 -10.54 30.44
N LEU A 476 27.02 -10.74 29.17
CA LEU A 476 27.17 -12.08 28.58
C LEU A 476 28.53 -12.77 28.88
N LYS A 477 29.48 -12.09 29.53
CA LYS A 477 30.76 -12.68 29.96
C LYS A 477 30.81 -13.14 31.42
N SER A 478 29.73 -12.98 32.18
CA SER A 478 29.68 -13.35 33.62
C SER A 478 29.14 -14.75 33.91
N GLU A 479 28.50 -15.44 32.97
CA GLU A 479 27.86 -16.75 33.23
C GLU A 479 28.58 -17.95 32.58
N ALA A 480 29.75 -17.75 31.97
CA ALA A 480 30.56 -18.84 31.43
C ALA A 480 31.74 -19.18 32.37
N THR A 481 31.45 -19.74 33.55
CA THR A 481 32.41 -20.57 34.28
C THR A 481 32.03 -22.04 34.10
N PRO A 482 32.83 -22.85 33.38
CA PRO A 482 32.55 -24.27 33.23
C PRO A 482 32.85 -24.99 34.55
N ALA A 483 31.90 -25.82 34.98
CA ALA A 483 32.08 -26.76 36.08
C ALA A 483 33.22 -27.74 35.74
N GLU A 484 34.23 -27.79 36.61
CA GLU A 484 35.23 -28.85 36.62
C GLU A 484 34.54 -30.18 36.96
N PHE A 485 34.52 -31.10 36.01
CA PHE A 485 34.42 -32.54 36.26
C PHE A 485 35.66 -33.19 35.67
N ASN A 486 36.50 -33.76 36.53
CA ASN A 486 37.51 -34.74 36.15
C ASN A 486 37.68 -35.74 37.29
N ASP A 487 37.15 -36.93 37.07
CA ASP A 487 37.71 -38.23 37.50
C ASP A 487 37.99 -39.02 36.21
#